data_AF-A0A3B9TT81-F1
#
_entry.id   AF-A0A3B9TT81-F1
#
_cell.length_a   1.000
_cell.length_b   1.000
_cell.length_c   1.000
_cell.angle_alpha   90.00
_cell.angle_beta   90.00
_cell.angle_gamma   90.00
#
_symmetry.space_group_name_H-M   'P 1'
#
loop_
_entity.id
_entity.type
_entity.pdbx_description
1 polymer ?
#
loop_
_entity_poly.entity_id
_entity_poly.type
_entity_poly.pdbx_seq_one_letter_code
_entity_poly.pdbx_strand_id
1 'polypeptide(L)' 'MLGLTDYEKTFCPDLKNGPDLYDLRDINREEGCIVIVRPDQYVAEILPLDGFDELSAFFDRILLPA' A
#
# COMPACT_ATOMS: atom_id res chain seq x y z
N MET A 1 12.61 3.87 -25.80
CA MET A 1 11.73 4.12 -24.63
C MET A 1 12.17 5.44 -24.02
N LEU A 2 11.26 6.39 -23.77
CA LEU A 2 11.61 7.79 -23.44
C LEU A 2 12.12 8.00 -22.00
N GLY A 3 12.07 6.98 -21.11
CA GLY A 3 12.69 7.04 -19.78
C GLY A 3 12.15 8.13 -18.85
N LEU A 4 10.89 8.55 -19.06
CA LEU A 4 10.29 9.63 -18.31
C LEU A 4 10.01 9.22 -16.85
N THR A 5 10.19 10.17 -15.94
CA THR A 5 9.89 10.01 -14.51
C THR A 5 8.39 10.06 -14.27
N ASP A 6 7.87 9.09 -13.53
CA ASP A 6 6.50 9.08 -13.00
C ASP A 6 6.47 9.75 -11.61
N TYR A 7 5.80 10.89 -11.50
CA TYR A 7 5.72 11.69 -10.27
C TYR A 7 4.50 11.35 -9.39
N GLU A 8 3.66 10.40 -9.79
CA GLU A 8 2.34 10.14 -9.17
C GLU A 8 2.37 9.03 -8.11
N LYS A 9 3.51 8.83 -7.43
CA LYS A 9 3.71 7.72 -6.46
C LYS A 9 3.73 8.14 -5.00
N THR A 10 3.67 9.45 -4.70
CA THR A 10 3.72 9.98 -3.34
C THR A 10 2.50 10.84 -3.07
N PHE A 11 1.87 10.64 -1.91
CA PHE A 11 0.63 11.31 -1.53
C PHE A 11 0.71 11.79 -0.07
N CYS A 12 -0.12 12.77 0.28
CA CYS A 12 -0.33 13.22 1.66
C CYS A 12 -1.84 13.34 1.94
N PRO A 13 -2.28 13.22 3.20
CA PRO A 13 -3.67 13.48 3.55
C PRO A 13 -4.05 14.93 3.21
N ASP A 14 -5.32 15.17 2.86
CA ASP A 14 -5.84 16.52 2.73
C ASP A 14 -6.06 17.12 4.13
N LEU A 15 -5.05 17.81 4.63
CA LEU A 15 -5.10 18.48 5.94
C LEU A 15 -5.79 19.86 5.91
N LYS A 16 -6.27 20.32 4.74
CA LYS A 16 -6.83 21.66 4.58
C LYS A 16 -8.35 21.64 4.52
N ASN A 17 -8.92 20.71 3.74
CA ASN A 17 -10.37 20.67 3.48
C ASN A 17 -10.97 19.26 3.65
N GLY A 18 -10.14 18.22 3.73
CA GLY A 18 -10.56 16.84 3.76
C GLY A 18 -10.40 16.18 5.13
N PRO A 19 -10.95 14.97 5.31
CA PRO A 19 -10.63 14.14 6.46
C PRO A 19 -9.18 13.65 6.35
N ASP A 20 -8.46 13.62 7.47
CA ASP A 20 -7.17 12.95 7.52
C ASP A 20 -7.39 11.45 7.24
N LEU A 21 -6.70 10.93 6.23
CA LEU A 21 -6.81 9.54 5.80
C LEU A 21 -6.47 8.57 6.94
N TYR A 22 -5.50 8.92 7.80
CA TYR A 22 -5.11 8.08 8.92
C TYR A 22 -6.25 7.91 9.91
N ASP A 23 -6.94 8.99 10.27
CA ASP A 23 -8.08 8.93 11.20
C ASP A 23 -9.30 8.27 10.52
N LEU A 24 -9.52 8.55 9.24
CA LEU A 24 -10.67 8.01 8.49
C LEU A 24 -10.59 6.49 8.27
N ARG A 25 -9.39 5.93 8.26
CA ARG A 25 -9.14 4.49 8.05
C ARG A 25 -8.54 3.79 9.27
N ASP A 26 -8.45 4.50 10.39
CA ASP A 26 -7.88 4.00 11.65
C ASP A 26 -6.49 3.38 11.46
N ILE A 27 -5.63 4.10 10.72
CA ILE A 27 -4.26 3.70 10.46
C ILE A 27 -3.41 4.08 11.67
N ASN A 28 -2.71 3.11 12.27
CA ASN A 28 -1.72 3.38 13.31
C ASN A 28 -0.63 4.31 12.74
N ARG A 29 -0.51 5.51 13.33
CA ARG A 29 0.44 6.54 12.87
C ARG A 29 1.89 6.24 13.23
N GLU A 30 2.12 5.45 14.28
CA GLU A 30 3.47 5.08 14.73
C GLU A 30 4.00 3.89 13.94
N GLU A 31 3.14 2.91 13.67
CA GLU A 31 3.53 1.64 13.02
C GLU A 31 3.30 1.64 11.51
N GLY A 32 2.30 2.38 11.01
CA GLY A 32 1.88 2.33 9.61
C GLY A 32 1.34 0.95 9.19
N CYS A 33 1.14 0.77 7.88
CA CYS A 33 0.77 -0.54 7.31
C CYS A 33 1.02 -0.60 5.80
N ILE A 34 1.06 -1.82 5.27
CA ILE A 34 0.98 -2.15 3.85
C ILE A 34 -0.42 -2.71 3.60
N VAL A 35 -1.15 -2.16 2.62
CA VAL A 35 -2.45 -2.68 2.19
C VAL A 35 -2.31 -3.27 0.80
N ILE A 36 -2.51 -4.58 0.67
CA ILE A 36 -2.46 -5.27 -0.62
C ILE A 36 -3.86 -5.27 -1.22
N VAL A 37 -3.98 -4.70 -2.42
CA VAL A 37 -5.25 -4.61 -3.16
C VAL A 37 -5.12 -5.38 -4.47
N ARG A 38 -6.11 -6.22 -4.75
CA ARG A 38 -6.20 -7.00 -5.99
C ARG A 38 -6.53 -6.12 -7.20
N PRO A 39 -6.30 -6.61 -8.44
CA PRO A 39 -6.70 -5.90 -9.65
C PRO A 39 -8.20 -5.58 -9.74
N ASP A 40 -9.06 -6.31 -9.04
CA ASP A 40 -10.51 -6.09 -8.93
C ASP A 40 -10.91 -5.19 -7.75
N GLN A 41 -9.95 -4.46 -7.17
CA GLN A 41 -10.12 -3.46 -6.10
C GLN A 41 -10.54 -4.01 -4.73
N TYR A 42 -10.49 -5.34 -4.54
CA TYR A 42 -10.68 -5.94 -3.22
C TYR A 42 -9.38 -5.94 -2.40
N VAL A 43 -9.48 -5.60 -1.12
CA VAL A 43 -8.38 -5.78 -0.16
C VAL A 43 -8.13 -7.27 0.02
N ALA A 44 -6.88 -7.70 -0.16
CA ALA A 44 -6.47 -9.08 0.02
C ALA A 44 -5.79 -9.32 1.36
N GLU A 45 -4.97 -8.38 1.82
CA GLU A 45 -4.19 -8.51 3.05
C GLU A 45 -3.76 -7.15 3.60
N ILE A 46 -3.54 -7.05 4.91
CA ILE A 46 -2.95 -5.89 5.59
C ILE A 46 -1.75 -6.37 6.42
N LEU A 47 -0.57 -5.82 6.15
CA LEU A 47 0.70 -6.25 6.76
C LEU A 47 1.38 -5.07 7.49
N PRO A 48 2.28 -5.35 8.45
CA PRO A 48 3.17 -4.31 8.99
C PRO A 48 4.19 -3.85 7.93
N LEU A 49 4.74 -2.63 8.10
CA LEU A 49 5.68 -2.04 7.14
C LEU A 49 7.00 -2.82 7.02
N ASP A 50 7.38 -3.57 8.04
CA ASP A 50 8.57 -4.43 8.11
C ASP A 50 8.28 -5.91 7.83
N GLY A 51 7.02 -6.26 7.49
CA GLY A 51 6.57 -7.62 7.18
C GLY A 51 6.99 -8.13 5.80
N PHE A 52 8.29 -8.08 5.51
CA PHE A 52 8.82 -8.48 4.20
C PHE A 52 8.65 -9.99 3.93
N ASP A 53 8.81 -10.83 4.95
CA ASP A 53 8.67 -12.27 4.82
C ASP A 53 7.21 -12.66 4.52
N GLU A 54 6.25 -12.02 5.19
CA GLU A 54 4.82 -12.20 4.95
C GLU A 54 4.43 -11.71 3.55
N LEU A 55 4.97 -10.56 3.13
CA LEU A 55 4.73 -10.00 1.79
C LEU A 55 5.23 -10.94 0.69
N SER A 56 6.45 -11.47 0.83
CA SER A 56 7.01 -12.43 -0.12
C SER A 56 6.20 -13.73 -0.13
N ALA A 57 5.91 -14.30 1.04
CA ALA A 57 5.14 -15.53 1.15
C ALA A 57 3.71 -15.40 0.58
N PHE A 58 3.09 -14.21 0.68
CA PHE A 58 1.79 -13.94 0.07
C PHE A 58 1.85 -14.08 -1.47
N PHE A 59 2.82 -13.44 -2.11
CA PHE A 59 2.91 -13.43 -3.57
C PHE A 59 3.44 -14.75 -4.17
N ASP A 60 4.32 -15.46 -3.46
CA ASP A 60 4.85 -16.77 -3.90
C ASP A 60 3.75 -17.83 -4.12
N ARG A 61 2.59 -17.66 -3.48
CA ARG A 61 1.45 -18.57 -3.60
C ARG A 61 0.57 -18.31 -4.82
N ILE A 62 0.72 -17.16 -5.47
CA ILE A 62 -0.19 -16.70 -6.55
C ILE A 62 0.52 -16.29 -7.83
N LEU A 63 1.78 -15.86 -7.77
CA LEU A 63 2.57 -15.46 -8.94
C LEU A 63 3.45 -16.62 -9.43
N LEU A 64 3.75 -16.61 -10.73
CA LEU A 64 4.77 -17.48 -11.30
C LEU A 64 6.14 -16.80 -11.18
N PRO A 65 7.24 -17.57 -11.08
CA PRO A 65 8.59 -17.03 -11.17
C PRO A 65 8.79 -16.23 -12.47
N ALA A 66 9.65 -15.20 -12.39
CA ALA A 66 10.01 -14.34 -13.52
C ALA A 66 10.88 -15.05 -14.58
#